data_AF-A0A952UEB0-F1
#
_entry.id   AF-A0A952UEB0-F1
#
_cell.length_a   1.000
_cell.length_b   1.000
_cell.length_c   1.000
_cell.angle_alpha   90.00
_cell.angle_beta   90.00
_cell.angle_gamma   90.00
#
_symmetry.space_group_name_H-M   'P 1'
#
loop_
_entity.id
_entity.type
_entity.pdbx_description
1 polymer ?
#
loop_
_entity_poly.entity_id
_entity_poly.type
_entity_poly.pdbx_seq_one_letter_code
_entity_poly.pdbx_strand_id
1 'polypeptide(L)'
;MGWFDKLLARHGGVFFTDEAYRRGDTQSMLYWSVARGSIIRARRGVYCDPRLSDAALLALRVGGRLACVSALAHHGLTAAPSEVHIVVPANASRLRKPKSSVVIHWTRRELGGDRIAVDENAARRQAARCRAVVRDTL
;
A
#
# COMPACT_ATOMS: atom_id res chain seq x y z
N MET A 1 -19.40 15.12 -4.22
CA MET A 1 -18.57 14.76 -3.05
C MET A 1 -19.01 13.40 -2.56
N GLY A 2 -18.16 12.39 -2.67
CA GLY A 2 -18.41 11.03 -2.21
C GLY A 2 -18.36 10.93 -0.69
N TRP A 3 -18.97 9.87 -0.15
CA TRP A 3 -19.11 9.66 1.30
C TRP A 3 -17.76 9.69 2.04
N PHE A 4 -16.70 9.19 1.38
CA PHE A 4 -15.39 8.94 2.00
C PHE A 4 -14.30 9.91 1.55
N ASP A 5 -14.63 10.95 0.77
CA ASP A 5 -13.64 11.89 0.22
C ASP A 5 -12.75 12.50 1.31
N LYS A 6 -13.33 12.87 2.46
CA LYS A 6 -12.57 13.41 3.60
C LYS A 6 -11.61 12.40 4.23
N LEU A 7 -11.97 11.12 4.29
CA LEU A 7 -11.08 10.06 4.80
C LEU A 7 -9.95 9.79 3.81
N LEU A 8 -10.28 9.72 2.53
CA LEU A 8 -9.30 9.56 1.46
C LEU A 8 -8.31 10.73 1.46
N ALA A 9 -8.78 11.97 1.49
CA ALA A 9 -7.92 13.15 1.50
C ALA A 9 -6.98 13.20 2.71
N ARG A 10 -7.47 12.83 3.90
CA ARG A 10 -6.67 12.90 5.15
C ARG A 10 -5.51 11.91 5.19
N HIS A 11 -5.65 10.77 4.53
CA HIS A 11 -4.75 9.62 4.71
C HIS A 11 -4.13 9.12 3.40
N GLY A 12 -3.92 10.02 2.45
CA GLY A 12 -3.27 9.70 1.17
C GLY A 12 -4.04 8.69 0.33
N GLY A 13 -5.36 8.64 0.47
CA GLY A 13 -6.23 7.75 -0.31
C GLY A 13 -6.43 6.36 0.31
N VAL A 14 -6.07 6.14 1.58
CA VAL A 14 -6.29 4.84 2.26
C VAL A 14 -6.92 5.06 3.63
N PHE A 15 -7.98 4.32 3.95
CA PHE A 15 -8.58 4.32 5.28
C PHE A 15 -8.96 2.92 5.75
N PHE A 16 -9.12 2.78 7.06
CA PHE A 16 -9.47 1.55 7.72
C PHE A 16 -10.94 1.54 8.15
N THR A 17 -11.53 0.34 8.31
CA THR A 17 -12.93 0.19 8.72
C THR A 17 -13.24 0.94 10.03
N ASP A 18 -12.32 0.90 11.00
CA ASP A 18 -12.49 1.55 12.30
C ASP A 18 -12.55 3.09 12.18
N GLU A 19 -11.85 3.69 11.22
CA GLU A 19 -11.92 5.12 10.94
C GLU A 19 -13.26 5.54 10.36
N ALA A 20 -13.83 4.73 9.47
CA ALA A 20 -15.17 4.95 8.96
C ALA A 20 -16.20 4.84 10.10
N TYR A 21 -16.08 3.81 10.93
CA TYR A 21 -16.99 3.59 12.05
C TYR A 21 -16.91 4.69 13.11
N ARG A 22 -15.71 5.20 13.42
CA ARG A 22 -15.53 6.35 14.33
C ARG A 22 -16.24 7.63 13.83
N ARG A 23 -16.51 7.74 12.53
CA ARG A 23 -17.26 8.84 11.93
C ARG A 23 -18.78 8.59 11.90
N GLY A 24 -19.23 7.40 12.33
CA GLY A 24 -20.63 6.98 12.25
C GLY A 24 -21.01 6.33 10.91
N ASP A 25 -20.05 6.02 10.05
CA ASP A 25 -20.34 5.28 8.82
C ASP A 25 -20.68 3.82 9.14
N THR A 26 -21.56 3.21 8.35
CA THR A 26 -21.99 1.83 8.58
C THR A 26 -21.42 0.87 7.55
N GLN A 27 -21.51 -0.42 7.85
CA GLN A 27 -21.11 -1.48 6.92
C GLN A 27 -21.85 -1.40 5.58
N SER A 28 -23.14 -1.03 5.59
CA SER A 28 -23.93 -0.84 4.37
C SER A 28 -23.39 0.30 3.52
N MET A 29 -22.91 1.38 4.13
CA MET A 29 -22.31 2.53 3.43
C MET A 29 -21.02 2.13 2.71
N LEU A 30 -20.17 1.36 3.39
CA LEU A 30 -18.96 0.78 2.81
C LEU A 30 -19.28 -0.18 1.67
N TYR A 31 -20.26 -1.07 1.87
CA TYR A 31 -20.71 -2.01 0.84
C TYR A 31 -21.18 -1.29 -0.42
N TRP A 32 -22.10 -0.32 -0.29
CA TRP A 32 -22.62 0.42 -1.44
C TRP A 32 -21.56 1.25 -2.14
N SER A 33 -20.62 1.82 -1.40
CA SER A 33 -19.53 2.61 -1.98
C SER A 33 -18.53 1.74 -2.74
N VAL A 34 -18.28 0.51 -2.29
CA VAL A 34 -17.53 -0.49 -3.06
C VAL A 34 -18.31 -0.92 -4.30
N ALA A 35 -19.59 -1.23 -4.15
CA ALA A 35 -20.44 -1.67 -5.26
C ALA A 35 -20.56 -0.61 -6.37
N ARG A 36 -20.56 0.67 -6.00
CA ARG A 36 -20.57 1.81 -6.94
C ARG A 36 -19.19 2.22 -7.44
N GLY A 37 -18.11 1.56 -6.99
CA GLY A 37 -16.74 1.86 -7.41
C GLY A 37 -16.16 3.17 -6.85
N SER A 38 -16.83 3.84 -5.91
CA SER A 38 -16.30 5.07 -5.31
C SER A 38 -15.15 4.83 -4.33
N ILE A 39 -15.00 3.59 -3.85
CA ILE A 39 -13.84 3.11 -3.09
C ILE A 39 -13.52 1.68 -3.51
N ILE A 40 -12.27 1.26 -3.35
CA ILE A 40 -11.85 -0.14 -3.51
C ILE A 40 -11.62 -0.75 -2.12
N ARG A 41 -12.16 -1.94 -1.89
CA ARG A 41 -11.78 -2.77 -0.74
C ARG A 41 -10.52 -3.57 -1.07
N ALA A 42 -9.36 -3.09 -0.66
CA ALA A 42 -8.08 -3.77 -0.91
C ALA A 42 -7.99 -5.11 -0.19
N ARG A 43 -8.40 -5.15 1.09
CA ARG A 43 -8.52 -6.38 1.90
C ARG A 43 -9.53 -6.18 3.03
N ARG A 44 -9.74 -7.20 3.87
CA ARG A 44 -10.58 -7.05 5.07
C ARG A 44 -10.02 -5.91 5.92
N GLY A 45 -10.86 -4.92 6.22
CA GLY A 45 -10.48 -3.80 7.09
C GLY A 45 -9.85 -2.61 6.36
N VAL A 46 -9.51 -2.72 5.07
CA VAL A 46 -8.73 -1.70 4.35
C VAL A 46 -9.45 -1.28 3.07
N TYR A 47 -9.68 0.01 2.94
CA TYR A 47 -10.31 0.64 1.79
C TYR A 47 -9.41 1.74 1.23
N CYS A 48 -9.53 2.00 -0.06
CA CYS A 48 -8.68 2.95 -0.74
C CYS A 48 -9.37 3.64 -1.92
N ASP A 49 -8.77 4.74 -2.36
CA ASP A 49 -9.17 5.51 -3.53
C ASP A 49 -9.03 4.64 -4.79
N PRO A 50 -10.03 4.60 -5.69
CA PRO A 50 -9.93 3.87 -6.95
C PRO A 50 -8.83 4.39 -7.89
N ARG A 51 -8.28 5.59 -7.65
CA ARG A 51 -7.23 6.22 -8.45
C ARG A 51 -5.81 5.87 -7.97
N LEU A 52 -5.67 5.08 -6.91
CA LEU A 52 -4.34 4.62 -6.50
C LEU A 52 -3.71 3.77 -7.61
N SER A 53 -2.39 3.86 -7.75
CA SER A 53 -1.65 3.01 -8.68
C SER A 53 -1.87 1.53 -8.40
N ASP A 54 -1.78 0.69 -9.43
CA ASP A 54 -1.89 -0.76 -9.29
C ASP A 54 -0.85 -1.34 -8.31
N ALA A 55 0.36 -0.78 -8.29
CA ALA A 55 1.40 -1.14 -7.34
C ALA A 55 0.98 -0.85 -5.89
N ALA A 56 0.43 0.34 -5.62
CA ALA A 56 -0.09 0.68 -4.30
C ALA A 56 -1.23 -0.25 -3.88
N LEU A 57 -2.19 -0.50 -4.77
CA LEU A 57 -3.29 -1.42 -4.51
C LEU A 57 -2.80 -2.85 -4.26
N LEU A 58 -1.78 -3.31 -4.99
CA LEU A 58 -1.14 -4.60 -4.77
C LEU A 58 -0.47 -4.70 -3.39
N ALA A 59 0.28 -3.68 -2.99
CA ALA A 59 0.89 -3.62 -1.66
C ALA A 59 -0.17 -3.72 -0.54
N LEU A 60 -1.25 -2.94 -0.65
CA LEU A 60 -2.37 -2.98 0.29
C LEU A 60 -3.06 -4.35 0.33
N ARG A 61 -3.23 -5.00 -0.83
CA ARG A 61 -3.81 -6.36 -0.94
C ARG A 61 -2.95 -7.40 -0.24
N VAL A 62 -1.64 -7.39 -0.48
CA VAL A 62 -0.67 -8.27 0.20
C VAL A 62 -0.70 -8.04 1.71
N GLY A 63 -0.86 -6.77 2.09
CA GLY A 63 -0.98 -6.34 3.47
C GLY A 63 0.18 -5.52 3.99
N GLY A 64 0.96 -4.96 3.06
CA GLY A 64 2.13 -4.15 3.32
C GLY A 64 2.03 -2.77 2.67
N ARG A 65 3.19 -2.15 2.49
CA ARG A 65 3.38 -0.85 1.84
C ARG A 65 4.43 -0.98 0.74
N LEU A 66 4.42 -0.10 -0.25
CA LEU A 66 5.51 0.03 -1.21
C LEU A 66 6.83 0.30 -0.48
N ALA A 67 7.88 -0.34 -0.97
CA ALA A 67 9.20 -0.37 -0.38
C ALA A 67 10.28 -0.27 -1.45
N CYS A 68 11.54 -0.06 -1.04
CA CYS A 68 12.69 -0.16 -1.94
C CYS A 68 12.48 0.70 -3.22
N VAL A 69 12.82 0.18 -4.39
CA VAL A 69 12.65 0.87 -5.68
C VAL A 69 11.19 1.18 -6.03
N SER A 70 10.20 0.42 -5.54
CA SER A 70 8.79 0.77 -5.75
C SER A 70 8.35 1.98 -4.92
N ALA A 71 8.90 2.16 -3.71
CA ALA A 71 8.69 3.38 -2.94
C ALA A 71 9.41 4.58 -3.57
N LEU A 72 10.64 4.40 -4.07
CA LEU A 72 11.34 5.46 -4.81
C LEU A 72 10.55 5.88 -6.05
N ALA A 73 10.00 4.93 -6.81
CA ALA A 73 9.15 5.22 -7.96
C ALA A 73 7.85 5.93 -7.54
N HIS A 74 7.24 5.54 -6.42
CA HIS A 74 6.06 6.23 -5.88
C HIS A 74 6.33 7.69 -5.53
N HIS A 75 7.53 8.00 -5.04
CA HIS A 75 7.99 9.36 -4.75
C HIS A 75 8.51 10.11 -5.98
N GLY A 76 8.42 9.52 -7.18
CA GLY A 76 8.87 10.14 -8.44
C GLY A 76 10.39 10.20 -8.62
N LEU A 77 11.14 9.41 -7.85
CA LEU A 77 12.62 9.44 -7.85
C LEU A 77 13.24 8.45 -8.85
N THR A 78 12.50 7.45 -9.27
CA THR A 78 12.93 6.42 -10.23
C THR A 78 11.78 5.98 -11.13
N ALA A 79 12.08 5.28 -12.22
CA ALA A 79 11.06 4.58 -13.00
C ALA A 79 10.40 3.45 -12.19
N ALA A 80 9.21 3.04 -12.61
CA ALA A 80 8.53 1.88 -12.02
C ALA A 80 9.32 0.59 -12.26
N PRO A 81 9.59 -0.23 -11.22
CA PRO A 81 10.27 -1.51 -11.39
C PRO A 81 9.37 -2.55 -12.06
N SER A 82 9.98 -3.57 -12.64
CA SER A 82 9.29 -4.74 -13.24
C SER A 82 8.51 -5.54 -12.19
N GLU A 83 9.10 -5.72 -11.00
CA GLU A 83 8.46 -6.34 -9.84
C GLU A 83 8.10 -5.30 -8.77
N VAL A 84 6.96 -5.48 -8.10
CA VAL A 84 6.58 -4.59 -7.00
C VAL A 84 7.26 -5.02 -5.71
N HIS A 85 7.96 -4.08 -5.08
CA HIS A 85 8.65 -4.26 -3.81
C HIS A 85 7.75 -3.81 -2.66
N ILE A 86 7.46 -4.71 -1.73
CA ILE A 86 6.49 -4.50 -0.67
C ILE A 86 7.17 -4.79 0.68
N VAL A 87 7.04 -3.88 1.64
CA VAL A 87 7.44 -4.13 3.03
C VAL A 87 6.28 -4.65 3.85
N VAL A 88 6.56 -5.65 4.68
CA VAL A 88 5.63 -6.19 5.69
C VAL A 88 6.34 -6.32 7.04
N PRO A 89 5.60 -6.22 8.17
CA PRO A 89 6.14 -6.54 9.48
C PRO A 89 6.71 -7.96 9.53
N ALA A 90 7.80 -8.17 10.28
CA ALA A 90 8.46 -9.48 10.42
C ALA A 90 7.57 -10.55 11.08
N ASN A 91 6.57 -10.13 11.87
CA ASN A 91 5.57 -10.99 12.48
C ASN A 91 4.28 -11.09 11.63
N ALA A 92 4.25 -10.50 10.43
CA ALA A 92 3.10 -10.62 9.56
C ALA A 92 2.95 -12.09 9.12
N SER A 93 1.74 -12.60 9.30
CA SER A 93 1.36 -13.94 8.86
C SER A 93 0.13 -13.86 7.98
N ARG A 94 -0.16 -14.94 7.24
CA ARG A 94 -1.33 -15.04 6.35
C ARG A 94 -1.40 -13.89 5.34
N LEU A 95 -0.24 -13.49 4.80
CA LEU A 95 -0.17 -12.53 3.70
C LEU A 95 -1.01 -13.06 2.54
N ARG A 96 -1.74 -12.15 1.87
CA ARG A 96 -2.48 -12.54 0.67
C ARG A 96 -1.47 -12.81 -0.44
N LYS A 97 -1.49 -14.01 -1.01
CA LYS A 97 -0.64 -14.37 -2.15
C LYS A 97 -1.03 -13.49 -3.36
N PRO A 98 -0.10 -12.67 -3.90
CA PRO A 98 -0.37 -11.90 -5.10
C PRO A 98 -0.45 -12.82 -6.33
N LYS A 99 -1.15 -12.36 -7.37
CA LYS A 99 -1.23 -13.09 -8.65
C LYS A 99 0.03 -12.94 -9.50
N SER A 100 0.77 -11.85 -9.31
CA SER A 100 2.05 -11.56 -9.94
C SER A 100 3.21 -11.79 -8.96
N SER A 101 4.42 -11.93 -9.50
CA SER A 101 5.64 -11.94 -8.67
C SER A 101 5.83 -10.59 -7.98
N VAL A 102 6.32 -10.65 -6.74
CA VAL A 102 6.62 -9.47 -5.90
C VAL A 102 7.86 -9.74 -5.05
N VAL A 103 8.56 -8.67 -4.68
CA VAL A 103 9.69 -8.75 -3.75
C VAL A 103 9.21 -8.33 -2.36
N ILE A 104 9.23 -9.25 -1.39
CA ILE A 104 8.83 -8.98 -0.01
C ILE A 104 10.05 -8.60 0.85
N HIS A 105 9.99 -7.42 1.45
CA HIS A 105 10.93 -6.94 2.46
C HIS A 105 10.31 -7.14 3.84
N TRP A 106 10.94 -7.97 4.66
CA TRP A 106 10.52 -8.18 6.04
C TRP A 106 11.22 -7.17 6.96
N THR A 107 10.47 -6.46 7.80
CA THR A 107 11.06 -5.49 8.75
C THR A 107 10.58 -5.72 10.18
N ARG A 108 11.53 -5.65 11.13
CA ARG A 108 11.23 -5.51 12.57
C ARG A 108 11.19 -4.06 13.02
N ARG A 109 11.70 -3.15 12.18
CA ARG A 109 11.80 -1.73 12.49
C ARG A 109 10.52 -1.04 12.05
N GLU A 110 10.07 -0.09 12.84
CA GLU A 110 9.13 0.92 12.37
C GLU A 110 9.82 1.73 11.26
N LEU A 111 9.11 1.89 10.15
CA LEU A 111 9.57 2.67 9.00
C LEU A 111 8.58 3.82 8.84
N GLY A 112 9.08 5.03 8.63
CA GLY A 112 8.24 6.20 8.37
C GLY A 112 7.55 6.12 7.01
N GLY A 113 7.11 7.27 6.51
CA GLY A 113 6.25 7.38 5.34
C GLY A 113 4.77 7.34 5.71
N ASP A 114 3.94 6.91 4.77
CA ASP A 114 2.49 6.92 4.89
C ASP A 114 1.91 5.49 4.81
N ARG A 115 0.61 5.39 4.50
CA ARG A 115 -0.09 4.10 4.40
C ARG A 115 0.18 3.36 3.10
N ILE A 116 0.72 4.03 2.09
CA ILE A 116 0.99 3.49 0.77
C ILE A 116 2.46 3.10 0.65
N ALA A 117 3.38 3.94 1.10
CA ALA A 117 4.81 3.77 0.90
C ALA A 117 5.62 4.12 2.15
N VAL A 118 6.80 3.48 2.27
CA VAL A 118 7.82 3.94 3.21
C VAL A 118 8.42 5.28 2.76
N ASP A 119 8.98 6.05 3.69
CA ASP A 119 9.71 7.27 3.33
C ASP A 119 10.94 7.01 2.44
N GLU A 120 11.42 8.05 1.77
CA GLU A 120 12.56 7.99 0.87
C GLU A 120 13.81 7.40 1.54
N ASN A 121 14.13 7.78 2.78
CA ASN A 121 15.30 7.30 3.49
C ASN A 121 15.24 5.79 3.75
N ALA A 122 14.09 5.27 4.15
CA ALA A 122 13.84 3.85 4.29
C ALA A 122 13.90 3.13 2.95
N ALA A 123 13.32 3.72 1.90
CA ALA A 123 13.35 3.17 0.55
C ALA A 123 14.79 3.02 0.02
N ARG A 124 15.63 4.06 0.14
CA ARG A 124 17.05 4.05 -0.25
C ARG A 124 17.85 2.99 0.51
N ARG A 125 17.67 2.89 1.84
CA ARG A 125 18.35 1.86 2.65
C ARG A 125 17.96 0.44 2.24
N GLN A 126 16.69 0.22 1.89
CA GLN A 126 16.22 -1.08 1.39
C GLN A 126 16.80 -1.38 0.00
N ALA A 127 16.79 -0.41 -0.92
CA ALA A 127 17.33 -0.55 -2.28
C ALA A 127 18.81 -0.93 -2.27
N ALA A 128 19.62 -0.25 -1.46
CA ALA A 128 21.06 -0.53 -1.34
C ALA A 128 21.39 -1.96 -0.86
N ARG A 129 20.43 -2.68 -0.26
CA ARG A 129 20.62 -4.04 0.27
C ARG A 129 19.79 -5.09 -0.49
N CYS A 130 18.98 -4.66 -1.45
CA CYS A 130 18.03 -5.53 -2.12
C CYS A 130 18.72 -6.34 -3.21
N ARG A 131 18.81 -7.66 -3.02
CA ARG A 131 19.41 -8.56 -4.02
C ARG A 131 18.68 -8.56 -5.36
N ALA A 132 17.37 -8.32 -5.37
CA ALA A 132 16.61 -8.20 -6.63
C ALA A 132 17.05 -6.97 -7.43
N VAL A 133 17.24 -5.82 -6.77
CA VAL A 133 17.76 -4.61 -7.43
C VAL A 133 19.17 -4.85 -7.98
N VAL A 134 20.06 -5.44 -7.16
CA VAL A 134 21.45 -5.71 -7.57
C VAL A 134 21.52 -6.62 -8.81
N ARG A 135 20.58 -7.58 -8.95
CA ARG A 135 20.52 -8.46 -10.12
C ARG A 135 20.13 -7.72 -11.40
N ASP A 136 19.24 -6.75 -11.31
CA ASP A 136 18.74 -6.00 -12.47
C ASP A 136 19.72 -4.92 -12.97
N THR A 137 20.77 -4.63 -12.19
CA THR A 137 21.80 -3.61 -12.54
C THR A 137 23.10 -4.22 -13.09
N LEU A 138 23.18 -5.54 -13.19
CA LEU A 138 24.30 -6.31 -13.75
C LEU A 138 23.93 -6.85 -15.13
#